data_AF-A0A7C2A1L7-F1
#
_entry.id   AF-A0A7C2A1L7-F1
#
_cell.length_a   1.000
_cell.length_b   1.000
_cell.length_c   1.000
_cell.angle_alpha   90.00
_cell.angle_beta   90.00
_cell.angle_gamma   90.00
#
_symmetry.space_group_name_H-M   'P 1'
#
loop_
_entity.id
_entity.type
_entity.pdbx_description
1 polymer ?
#
loop_
_entity_poly.entity_id
_entity_poly.type
_entity_poly.pdbx_seq_one_letter_code
_entity_poly.pdbx_strand_id
1 'polypeptide(L)'
;MGWNDELDTIWLELARDLEIDKFNDSKKQDGSKIYGVKSEFNKFDIKLIEQLPFNDSFIGFKSPEKNIMIKRNKQYKILMDKQLFLARLENSLNKGTSWEEEDDDF
;
A
#
# COMPACT_ATOMS: atom_id res chain seq x y z
N MET A 1 1.26 -17.56 3.47
CA MET A 1 0.99 -16.27 2.82
C MET A 1 1.77 -15.22 3.58
N GLY A 2 2.53 -14.37 2.88
CA GLY A 2 3.20 -13.23 3.52
C GLY A 2 2.28 -12.01 3.55
N TRP A 3 2.54 -11.07 4.47
CA TRP A 3 1.74 -9.83 4.61
C TRP A 3 1.61 -9.06 3.28
N ASN A 4 2.67 -9.00 2.46
CA ASN A 4 2.57 -8.34 1.15
C ASN A 4 1.60 -9.05 0.19
N ASP A 5 1.56 -10.38 0.18
CA ASP A 5 0.66 -11.15 -0.70
C ASP A 5 -0.81 -10.91 -0.32
N GLU A 6 -1.08 -10.74 0.97
CA GLU A 6 -2.42 -10.40 1.49
C GLU A 6 -2.83 -9.00 1.02
N LEU A 7 -1.94 -8.01 1.13
CA LEU A 7 -2.18 -6.66 0.63
C LEU A 7 -2.37 -6.62 -0.90
N ASP A 8 -1.65 -7.45 -1.64
CA ASP A 8 -1.82 -7.58 -3.10
C ASP A 8 -3.17 -8.18 -3.46
N THR A 9 -3.70 -9.10 -2.64
CA THR A 9 -5.05 -9.66 -2.82
C THR A 9 -6.11 -8.59 -2.59
N ILE A 10 -6.03 -7.83 -1.48
CA ILE A 10 -6.93 -6.71 -1.19
C ILE A 10 -6.87 -5.68 -2.32
N TRP A 11 -5.67 -5.37 -2.83
CA TRP A 11 -5.51 -4.48 -3.96
C TRP A 11 -6.29 -4.94 -5.19
N LEU A 12 -6.20 -6.23 -5.57
CA LEU A 12 -6.94 -6.75 -6.73
C LEU A 12 -8.45 -6.60 -6.57
N GLU A 13 -8.97 -6.79 -5.36
CA GLU A 13 -10.39 -6.63 -5.06
C GLU A 13 -10.83 -5.18 -5.19
N LEU A 14 -10.10 -4.24 -4.57
CA LEU A 14 -10.42 -2.82 -4.62
C LEU A 14 -10.21 -2.21 -6.01
N ALA A 15 -9.12 -2.59 -6.68
CA ALA A 15 -8.75 -2.05 -7.99
C ALA A 15 -9.75 -2.39 -9.08
N ARG A 16 -10.42 -3.55 -8.97
CA ARG A 16 -11.48 -3.95 -9.90
C ARG A 16 -12.64 -2.95 -9.92
N ASP A 17 -12.92 -2.34 -8.77
CA ASP A 17 -14.09 -1.49 -8.59
C ASP A 17 -13.80 0.00 -8.84
N LEU A 18 -12.57 0.34 -9.23
CA LEU A 18 -12.17 1.71 -9.57
C LEU A 18 -12.57 2.08 -10.99
N GLU A 19 -13.02 3.32 -11.14
CA GLU A 19 -13.22 3.94 -12.44
C GLU A 19 -11.88 4.13 -13.18
N ILE A 20 -11.91 4.01 -14.51
CA ILE A 20 -10.71 4.01 -15.38
C ILE A 20 -9.89 5.29 -15.27
N ASP A 21 -10.57 6.43 -15.07
CA ASP A 21 -10.01 7.77 -14.93
C ASP A 21 -9.27 7.97 -13.60
N LYS A 22 -9.73 7.31 -12.52
CA LYS A 22 -9.03 7.26 -11.22
C LYS A 22 -7.91 6.21 -11.22
N PHE A 23 -8.10 5.11 -11.94
CA PHE A 23 -7.15 4.01 -11.97
C PHE A 23 -5.86 4.38 -12.70
N ASN A 24 -5.97 5.03 -13.87
CA ASN A 24 -4.84 5.36 -14.73
C ASN A 24 -4.30 6.78 -14.49
N ASP A 25 -3.04 6.98 -14.83
CA ASP A 25 -2.45 8.32 -14.87
C ASP A 25 -3.14 9.17 -15.94
N SER A 26 -3.36 10.44 -15.63
CA SER A 26 -3.91 11.42 -16.55
C SER A 26 -3.04 12.67 -16.61
N LYS A 27 -3.37 13.59 -17.53
CA LYS A 27 -2.67 14.87 -17.67
C LYS A 27 -3.68 16.00 -17.53
N LYS A 28 -3.30 17.04 -16.79
CA LYS A 28 -4.05 18.31 -16.74
C LYS A 28 -3.83 19.11 -18.02
N GLN A 29 -4.66 20.13 -18.22
CA GLN A 29 -4.56 21.07 -19.34
C GLN A 29 -3.24 21.85 -19.36
N ASP A 30 -2.61 22.05 -18.19
CA ASP A 30 -1.29 22.66 -18.05
C ASP A 30 -0.12 21.71 -18.36
N GLY A 31 -0.40 20.45 -18.74
CA GLY A 31 0.59 19.42 -19.02
C GLY A 31 1.11 18.67 -17.80
N SER A 32 0.70 19.04 -16.58
CA SER A 32 1.10 18.33 -15.35
C SER A 32 0.47 16.94 -15.26
N LYS A 33 1.21 15.99 -14.71
CA LYS A 33 0.79 14.59 -14.58
C LYS A 33 0.01 14.39 -13.28
N ILE A 34 -1.19 13.82 -13.39
CA ILE A 34 -1.96 13.30 -12.26
C ILE A 34 -1.67 11.80 -12.21
N TYR A 35 -1.18 11.33 -11.07
CA TYR A 35 -0.97 9.90 -10.86
C TYR A 35 -2.28 9.22 -10.51
N GLY A 36 -2.59 8.15 -11.23
CA GLY A 36 -3.71 7.28 -10.90
C GLY A 36 -3.39 6.39 -9.71
N VAL A 37 -4.43 5.78 -9.15
CA VAL A 37 -4.33 4.89 -7.97
C VAL A 37 -3.36 3.74 -8.24
N LYS A 38 -3.33 3.19 -9.47
CA LYS A 38 -2.38 2.13 -9.86
C LYS A 38 -0.93 2.58 -9.70
N SER A 39 -0.61 3.79 -10.14
CA SER A 39 0.76 4.31 -10.06
C SER A 39 1.17 4.61 -8.62
N GLU A 40 0.25 5.11 -7.80
CA GLU A 40 0.49 5.28 -6.35
C GLU A 40 0.73 3.93 -5.67
N PHE A 41 -0.07 2.90 -5.98
CA PHE A 41 0.13 1.56 -5.45
C PHE A 41 1.50 0.98 -5.85
N ASN A 42 1.86 1.06 -7.13
CA ASN A 42 3.14 0.54 -7.63
C ASN A 42 4.36 1.18 -6.95
N LYS A 43 4.25 2.40 -6.40
CA LYS A 43 5.36 3.02 -5.64
C LYS A 43 5.71 2.21 -4.38
N PHE A 44 4.76 1.51 -3.77
CA PHE A 44 5.07 0.64 -2.62
C PHE A 44 5.94 -0.54 -3.05
N ASP A 45 5.64 -1.16 -4.18
CA ASP A 45 6.41 -2.30 -4.67
C ASP A 45 7.83 -1.89 -5.06
N ILE A 46 8.00 -0.73 -5.70
CA ILE A 46 9.32 -0.16 -6.01
C ILE A 46 10.11 0.06 -4.71
N LYS A 47 9.50 0.69 -3.70
CA LYS A 47 10.14 0.90 -2.39
C LYS A 47 10.51 -0.41 -1.69
N LEU A 48 9.67 -1.45 -1.80
CA LEU A 48 9.94 -2.76 -1.22
C LEU A 48 11.13 -3.44 -1.91
N ILE A 49 11.19 -3.37 -3.25
CA ILE A 49 12.29 -3.93 -4.05
C ILE A 49 13.63 -3.27 -3.68
N GLU A 50 13.65 -1.95 -3.46
CA GLU A 50 14.86 -1.24 -3.01
C GLU A 50 15.41 -1.74 -1.66
N GLN A 51 14.60 -2.43 -0.85
CA GLN A 51 15.03 -2.99 0.43
C GLN A 51 15.46 -4.47 0.34
N LEU A 52 15.35 -5.14 -0.82
CA LEU A 52 15.66 -6.57 -1.03
C LEU A 52 17.17 -6.88 -1.19
N PRO A 53 17.59 -8.16 -1.06
CA PRO A 53 16.79 -9.34 -0.71
C PRO A 53 16.62 -9.55 0.80
N PHE A 54 15.56 -10.27 1.16
CA PHE A 54 15.43 -10.91 2.47
C PHE A 54 16.55 -11.94 2.61
N ASN A 55 17.33 -11.84 3.69
CA ASN A 55 18.02 -13.01 4.22
C ASN A 55 17.40 -13.29 5.58
N ASP A 56 16.21 -13.90 5.54
CA ASP A 56 15.55 -14.49 6.72
C ASP A 56 16.08 -15.90 7.01
N SER A 57 17.20 -16.28 6.38
CA SER A 57 17.99 -17.45 6.72
C SER A 57 18.68 -17.26 8.09
N PHE A 58 17.85 -17.17 9.14
CA PHE A 58 18.26 -17.36 10.52
C PHE A 58 18.60 -18.83 10.72
N ILE A 59 19.78 -19.23 10.27
CA ILE A 59 20.35 -20.53 10.63
C ILE A 59 20.82 -20.41 12.09
N GLY A 60 19.94 -20.76 13.03
CA GLY A 60 20.24 -20.93 14.45
C GLY A 60 19.75 -19.84 15.41
N PHE A 61 20.12 -19.95 16.69
CA PHE A 61 19.75 -19.02 17.79
C PHE A 61 20.51 -17.68 17.79
N LYS A 62 21.11 -17.28 16.66
CA LYS A 62 21.86 -16.03 16.58
C LYS A 62 20.90 -14.86 16.36
N SER A 63 21.06 -13.83 17.19
CA SER A 63 20.34 -12.57 16.99
C SER A 63 20.67 -11.99 15.60
N PRO A 64 19.68 -11.42 14.90
CA PRO A 64 19.92 -10.71 13.66
C PRO A 64 20.95 -9.61 13.80
N GLU A 65 21.71 -9.39 12.74
CA GLU A 65 22.56 -8.21 12.65
C GLU A 65 21.70 -6.93 12.67
N LYS A 66 22.23 -5.87 13.28
CA LYS A 66 21.54 -4.58 13.40
C LYS A 66 21.10 -4.02 12.04
N ASN A 67 21.89 -4.24 10.98
CA ASN A 67 21.56 -3.80 9.63
C ASN A 67 20.35 -4.54 9.05
N ILE A 68 20.21 -5.83 9.34
CA ILE A 68 19.06 -6.65 8.93
C ILE A 68 17.80 -6.14 9.64
N MET A 69 17.88 -5.87 10.95
CA MET A 69 16.77 -5.27 11.71
C MET A 69 16.35 -3.91 11.14
N ILE A 70 17.29 -3.04 10.77
CA ILE A 70 16.99 -1.73 10.18
C ILE A 70 16.26 -1.88 8.85
N LYS A 71 16.73 -2.75 7.96
CA LYS A 71 16.07 -3.01 6.67
C LYS A 71 14.67 -3.59 6.85
N ARG A 72 14.52 -4.57 7.76
CA ARG A 72 13.21 -5.16 8.10
C ARG A 72 12.24 -4.11 8.63
N ASN A 73 12.70 -3.23 9.52
CA ASN A 73 11.87 -2.14 10.04
C ASN A 73 11.43 -1.16 8.96
N LYS A 74 12.28 -0.87 7.96
CA LYS A 74 11.90 -0.04 6.81
C LYS A 74 10.83 -0.73 5.96
N GLN A 75 10.98 -2.02 5.70
CA GLN A 75 9.98 -2.80 4.97
C GLN A 75 8.63 -2.82 5.70
N TYR A 76 8.62 -3.06 7.01
CA TYR A 76 7.38 -3.01 7.79
C TYR A 76 6.69 -1.66 7.68
N LYS A 77 7.44 -0.55 7.74
CA LYS A 77 6.86 0.78 7.54
C LYS A 77 6.24 0.93 6.15
N ILE A 78 6.90 0.45 5.10
CA ILE A 78 6.36 0.48 3.74
C ILE A 78 5.08 -0.36 3.64
N LEU A 79 5.02 -1.54 4.26
CA LEU A 79 3.83 -2.39 4.29
C LEU A 79 2.68 -1.76 5.09
N MET A 80 2.98 -1.11 6.22
CA MET A 80 1.99 -0.33 6.97
C MET A 80 1.41 0.81 6.14
N ASP A 81 2.26 1.56 5.42
CA ASP A 81 1.81 2.64 4.55
C ASP A 81 0.96 2.10 3.39
N LYS A 82 1.35 0.95 2.80
CA LYS A 82 0.59 0.23 1.76
C LYS A 82 -0.79 -0.19 2.30
N GLN A 83 -0.85 -0.73 3.51
CA GLN A 83 -2.12 -1.10 4.15
C GLN A 83 -3.00 0.12 4.43
N LEU A 84 -2.44 1.21 4.95
CA LEU A 84 -3.20 2.45 5.21
C LEU A 84 -3.74 3.06 3.92
N PHE A 85 -2.95 3.02 2.84
CA PHE A 85 -3.40 3.41 1.51
C PHE A 85 -4.61 2.59 1.05
N LEU A 86 -4.54 1.26 1.18
CA LEU A 86 -5.64 0.37 0.80
C LEU A 86 -6.89 0.59 1.66
N ALA A 87 -6.75 0.77 2.98
CA ALA A 87 -7.89 1.07 3.85
C ALA A 87 -8.59 2.38 3.47
N ARG A 88 -7.81 3.43 3.13
CA ARG A 88 -8.37 4.69 2.64
C ARG A 88 -9.05 4.54 1.28
N LEU A 89 -8.52 3.68 0.41
CA LEU A 89 -9.12 3.36 -0.88
C LEU A 89 -10.43 2.57 -0.70
N GLU A 90 -10.46 1.63 0.23
CA GLU A 90 -11.66 0.87 0.58
C GLU A 90 -12.77 1.79 1.10
N ASN A 91 -12.42 2.74 1.97
CA ASN A 91 -13.35 3.78 2.43
C ASN A 91 -13.87 4.65 1.28
N SER A 92 -13.01 5.09 0.35
CA SER A 92 -13.45 5.93 -0.78
C SER A 92 -14.32 5.19 -1.80
N LEU A 93 -14.33 3.85 -1.74
CA LEU A 93 -15.22 2.97 -2.47
C LEU A 93 -16.50 2.62 -1.68
N ASN A 94 -16.73 3.24 -0.52
CA ASN A 94 -17.85 2.96 0.40
C ASN A 94 -17.91 1.49 0.86
N LYS A 95 -16.75 0.83 0.95
CA LYS A 95 -16.62 -0.57 1.39
C LYS A 95 -16.00 -0.72 2.77
N GLY A 96 -15.46 0.37 3.31
CA GLY A 96 -14.83 0.37 4.62
C GLY A 96 -15.84 0.57 5.74
N THR A 97 -15.34 0.51 6.97
CA THR A 97 -16.12 0.62 8.20
C THR A 97 -16.04 2.01 8.83
N SER A 98 -15.57 3.01 8.08
CA SER A 98 -15.59 4.39 8.54
C SER A 98 -17.03 4.84 8.60
N TRP A 99 -17.57 4.91 9.82
CA TRP A 99 -18.88 5.51 10.07
C TRP A 99 -18.81 6.96 9.59
N GLU A 100 -19.65 7.33 8.62
CA GLU A 100 -19.99 8.74 8.47
C GLU A 100 -20.54 9.14 9.84
N GLU A 101 -19.90 10.10 10.50
CA GLU A 101 -20.58 10.84 11.56
C GLU A 101 -21.76 11.48 10.82
N GLU A 102 -22.92 10.82 10.88
CA GLU A 102 -24.19 11.46 10.56
C GLU A 102 -24.21 12.70 11.45
N ASP A 103 -24.02 13.88 10.84
CA ASP A 103 -24.37 15.14 11.47
C ASP A 103 -25.87 15.02 11.78
N ASP A 104 -26.17 14.52 12.98
CA ASP A 104 -27.48 14.58 13.60
C ASP A 104 -27.82 16.08 13.71
N ASP A 105 -28.46 16.61 12.65
CA ASP A 105 -29.13 17.90 12.63
C ASP A 105 -30.17 17.91 13.78
N PHE A 106 -29.77 18.45 14.92
CA PHE A 106 -30.62 18.72 16.09
C PHE A 106 -31.20 20.14 16.06
#